data_AF-A0A2H9NY39-F1
#
_entry.id   AF-A0A2H9NY39-F1
#
_cell.length_a   1.000
_cell.length_b   1.000
_cell.length_c   1.000
_cell.angle_alpha   90.00
_cell.angle_beta   90.00
_cell.angle_gamma   90.00
#
_symmetry.space_group_name_H-M   'P 1'
#
loop_
_entity.id
_entity.type
_entity.pdbx_description
1 polymer ?
#
loop_
_entity_poly.entity_id
_entity_poly.type
_entity_poly.pdbx_seq_one_letter_code
_entity_poly.pdbx_strand_id
1 'polypeptide(L)'
;IAMGSGTDVAIEAGDIVLMKNNPLDVARALELSRQTMKKIRQNMFWALAYNVLGIPVAAGILYPFTGILLSPILAGGAMALSSVSVVTNSLLLRSAKI
;
A
#
# COMPACT_ATOMS: atom_id res chain seq x y z
N ILE A 1 -7.84 -22.24 -2.76
CA ILE A 1 -7.11 -22.14 -4.05
C ILE A 1 -7.61 -23.27 -4.93
N ALA A 2 -8.19 -22.94 -6.08
CA ALA A 2 -8.72 -23.89 -7.05
C ALA A 2 -7.84 -23.94 -8.30
N MET A 3 -7.81 -25.07 -8.99
CA MET A 3 -7.20 -25.16 -10.32
C MET A 3 -8.26 -24.83 -11.39
N GLY A 4 -7.86 -24.11 -12.43
CA GLY A 4 -8.74 -23.74 -13.56
C GLY A 4 -9.19 -24.93 -14.40
N SER A 5 -8.51 -26.09 -14.28
CA SER A 5 -8.99 -27.37 -14.82
C SER A 5 -9.83 -28.19 -13.83
N GLY A 6 -10.14 -27.63 -12.65
CA GLY A 6 -11.00 -28.26 -11.65
C GLY A 6 -12.48 -28.20 -12.04
N THR A 7 -13.33 -28.81 -11.23
CA THR A 7 -14.78 -28.70 -11.41
C THR A 7 -15.26 -27.27 -11.14
N ASP A 8 -16.34 -26.84 -11.80
CA ASP A 8 -16.88 -25.48 -11.64
C ASP A 8 -17.20 -25.15 -10.18
N VAL A 9 -17.71 -26.13 -9.43
CA VAL A 9 -17.96 -25.99 -7.98
C VAL A 9 -16.67 -25.72 -7.21
N ALA A 10 -15.56 -26.34 -7.57
CA ALA A 10 -14.27 -26.08 -6.95
C ALA A 10 -13.72 -24.70 -7.33
N ILE A 11 -13.97 -24.24 -8.55
CA ILE A 11 -13.57 -22.92 -9.05
C ILE A 11 -14.35 -21.81 -8.32
N GLU A 12 -15.67 -21.92 -8.22
CA GLU A 12 -16.51 -20.93 -7.52
C GLU A 12 -16.26 -20.89 -6.01
N ALA A 13 -15.93 -22.02 -5.39
CA ALA A 13 -15.63 -22.08 -3.96
C ALA A 13 -14.22 -21.57 -3.60
N GLY A 14 -13.34 -21.34 -4.59
CA GLY A 14 -11.96 -20.95 -4.34
C GLY A 14 -11.73 -19.44 -4.43
N ASP A 15 -11.19 -18.82 -3.36
CA ASP A 15 -10.82 -17.39 -3.36
C ASP A 15 -9.72 -17.01 -4.37
N ILE A 16 -8.94 -18.00 -4.82
CA ILE A 16 -7.85 -17.84 -5.79
C ILE A 16 -7.93 -19.00 -6.77
N VAL A 17 -8.05 -18.69 -8.06
CA VAL A 17 -8.13 -19.66 -9.16
C VAL A 17 -6.84 -19.62 -9.98
N LEU A 18 -6.15 -20.76 -10.09
CA LEU A 18 -4.95 -20.90 -10.92
C LEU A 18 -5.35 -21.23 -12.35
N MET A 19 -5.20 -20.27 -13.27
CA MET A 19 -5.57 -20.48 -14.68
C MET A 19 -4.69 -21.50 -15.40
N LYS A 20 -3.46 -21.72 -14.94
CA LYS A 20 -2.54 -22.71 -15.51
C LYS A 20 -2.57 -23.99 -14.67
N ASN A 21 -2.44 -25.14 -15.32
CA ASN A 21 -2.36 -26.44 -14.66
C ASN A 21 -0.95 -26.72 -14.11
N ASN A 22 -0.35 -25.73 -13.44
CA ASN A 22 0.95 -25.88 -12.79
C ASN A 22 0.82 -25.60 -11.28
N PRO A 23 0.94 -26.61 -10.40
CA PRO A 23 0.83 -26.43 -8.96
C PRO A 23 1.94 -25.52 -8.38
N LEU A 24 3.05 -25.30 -9.10
CA LEU A 24 4.08 -24.34 -8.70
C LEU A 24 3.58 -22.88 -8.69
N ASP A 25 2.51 -22.57 -9.43
CA ASP A 25 1.92 -21.23 -9.43
C ASP A 25 1.27 -20.89 -8.07
N VAL A 26 0.95 -21.88 -7.23
CA VAL A 26 0.58 -21.66 -5.81
C VAL A 26 1.70 -20.94 -5.06
N ALA A 27 2.95 -21.40 -5.23
CA ALA A 27 4.09 -20.82 -4.54
C ALA A 27 4.33 -19.37 -4.99
N ARG A 28 4.14 -19.09 -6.30
CA ARG A 28 4.21 -17.72 -6.84
C ARG A 28 3.12 -16.82 -6.28
N ALA A 29 1.88 -17.32 -6.17
CA ALA A 29 0.78 -16.56 -5.58
C ALA A 29 1.04 -16.21 -4.10
N LEU A 30 1.62 -17.15 -3.34
CA LEU A 30 2.02 -16.91 -1.95
C LEU A 30 3.17 -15.90 -1.84
N GLU A 31 4.16 -15.97 -2.72
CA GLU A 31 5.27 -15.01 -2.75
C GLU A 31 4.79 -13.60 -3.08
N LEU A 32 3.91 -13.47 -4.08
CA LEU A 32 3.27 -12.19 -4.44
C LEU A 32 2.46 -11.62 -3.26
N SER A 33 1.69 -12.47 -2.57
CA SER A 33 0.94 -12.07 -1.38
C SER A 33 1.87 -11.53 -0.28
N ARG A 34 2.98 -12.23 0.00
CA ARG A 34 3.98 -11.77 0.99
C ARG A 34 4.60 -10.43 0.61
N GLN A 35 4.95 -10.24 -0.66
CA GLN A 35 5.49 -8.97 -1.14
C GLN A 35 4.47 -7.83 -1.04
N THR A 36 3.21 -8.12 -1.38
CA THR A 36 2.09 -7.17 -1.25
C THR A 36 1.89 -6.77 0.21
N MET A 37 1.84 -7.73 1.13
CA MET A 37 1.70 -7.46 2.57
C MET A 37 2.88 -6.65 3.12
N LYS A 38 4.10 -6.89 2.63
CA LYS A 38 5.27 -6.08 2.99
C LYS A 38 5.08 -4.62 2.58
N LYS A 39 4.58 -4.36 1.36
CA LYS A 39 4.28 -3.00 0.91
C LYS A 39 3.13 -2.35 1.68
N ILE A 40 2.07 -3.10 1.98
CA ILE A 40 0.96 -2.59 2.80
C ILE A 40 1.49 -2.12 4.17
N ARG A 41 2.32 -2.94 4.84
CA ARG A 41 2.93 -2.55 6.12
C ARG A 41 3.82 -1.31 6.01
N GLN A 42 4.61 -1.18 4.94
CA GLN A 42 5.42 0.01 4.71
C GLN A 42 4.56 1.26 4.49
N ASN A 43 3.52 1.16 3.65
CA ASN A 43 2.61 2.27 3.40
C ASN A 43 1.87 2.69 4.68
N MET A 44 1.41 1.72 5.47
CA MET A 44 0.76 1.97 6.74
C MET A 44 1.71 2.63 7.74
N PHE A 45 2.98 2.19 7.80
CA PHE A 45 4.00 2.82 8.65
C PHE A 45 4.23 4.28 8.27
N TRP A 46 4.39 4.59 6.97
CA TRP A 46 4.53 5.98 6.52
C TRP A 46 3.29 6.80 6.85
N ALA A 47 2.09 6.30 6.58
CA ALA A 47 0.84 6.98 6.91
C ALA A 47 0.75 7.30 8.41
N LEU A 48 1.09 6.35 9.28
CA LEU A 48 1.15 6.57 10.72
C LEU A 48 2.23 7.56 11.12
N ALA A 49 3.44 7.47 10.56
CA ALA A 49 4.52 8.42 10.85
C ALA A 49 4.13 9.86 10.49
N TYR A 50 3.52 10.08 9.32
CA TYR A 50 3.02 11.40 8.92
C TYR A 50 1.92 11.92 9.85
N ASN A 51 1.00 11.07 10.29
CA ASN A 51 -0.03 11.48 11.25
C ASN A 51 0.55 11.75 12.64
N VAL A 52 1.43 10.88 13.14
CA VAL A 52 2.10 11.02 14.45
C VAL A 52 3.00 12.24 14.50
N LEU A 53 3.63 12.65 13.39
CA LEU A 53 4.40 13.89 13.33
C LEU A 53 3.51 15.11 13.03
N GLY A 54 2.51 14.95 12.15
CA GLY A 54 1.63 16.02 11.73
C GLY A 54 0.68 16.50 12.82
N ILE A 55 0.14 15.61 13.65
CA ILE A 55 -0.78 15.95 14.75
C ILE A 55 -0.09 16.85 15.81
N PRO A 56 1.10 16.53 16.35
CA PRO A 56 1.87 17.40 17.25
C PRO A 56 2.23 18.76 16.65
N VAL A 57 2.62 18.76 15.36
CA VAL A 57 2.94 20.00 14.64
C VAL A 57 1.69 20.88 14.49
N ALA A 58 0.54 20.30 14.14
CA ALA A 58 -0.74 21.00 14.06
C ALA A 58 -1.31 21.39 15.44
N ALA A 59 -1.05 20.59 16.48
CA ALA A 59 -1.41 20.86 17.87
C ALA A 59 -0.58 21.98 18.51
N GLY A 60 0.38 22.55 17.78
CA GLY A 60 1.06 23.78 18.18
C GLY A 60 2.38 23.56 18.92
N ILE A 61 3.03 22.40 18.82
CA ILE A 61 4.38 22.22 19.39
C ILE A 61 5.41 23.17 18.75
N LEU A 62 5.23 23.57 17.48
CA LEU A 62 6.05 24.61 16.85
C LEU A 62 5.59 26.06 17.13
N TYR A 63 4.40 26.24 17.73
CA TYR A 63 3.84 27.57 18.04
C TYR A 63 4.76 28.48 18.88
N PRO A 64 5.47 27.98 19.92
CA PRO A 64 6.35 28.83 20.73
C PRO A 64 7.65 29.22 20.02
N PHE A 65 8.05 28.54 18.92
CA PHE A 65 9.33 28.79 18.25
C PHE A 65 9.23 29.59 16.95
N THR A 66 8.10 29.52 16.22
CA THR A 66 7.99 30.15 14.90
C THR A 66 6.92 31.24 14.80
N GLY A 67 6.00 31.35 15.75
CA GLY A 67 4.93 32.38 15.74
C GLY A 67 3.98 32.33 14.53
N ILE A 68 4.12 31.31 13.67
CA ILE A 68 3.34 31.11 12.45
C ILE A 68 2.49 29.87 12.65
N LEU A 69 1.16 30.03 12.69
CA LEU A 69 0.25 28.90 12.50
C LEU A 69 0.57 28.30 11.13
N LEU A 70 0.89 27.01 11.10
CA LEU A 70 1.15 26.29 9.86
C LEU A 70 -0.04 26.51 8.91
N SER A 71 0.19 27.22 7.79
CA SER A 71 -0.86 27.52 6.82
C SER A 71 -1.47 26.20 6.31
N PRO A 72 -2.79 25.99 6.46
CA PRO A 72 -3.48 24.79 5.95
C PRO A 72 -3.20 24.50 4.48
N ILE A 73 -2.83 25.52 3.70
CA ILE A 73 -2.49 25.44 2.28
C ILE A 73 -1.17 24.69 2.06
N LEU A 74 -0.15 24.94 2.89
CA LEU A 74 1.14 24.23 2.83
C LEU A 74 1.00 22.77 3.27
N ALA A 75 0.19 22.51 4.29
CA ALA A 75 -0.15 21.14 4.73
C ALA A 75 -0.89 20.37 3.63
N GLY A 76 -1.90 20.99 3.01
CA GLY A 76 -2.64 20.40 1.89
C GLY A 76 -1.76 20.12 0.66
N GLY A 77 -0.85 21.04 0.31
CA GLY A 77 0.10 20.86 -0.78
C GLY A 77 1.07 19.71 -0.56
N ALA A 78 1.61 19.55 0.66
CA ALA A 78 2.47 18.42 1.01
C ALA A 78 1.71 17.08 0.98
N MET A 79 0.44 17.06 1.40
CA MET A 79 -0.40 15.86 1.39
C MET A 79 -0.76 15.40 -0.03
N ALA A 80 -0.99 16.35 -0.94
CA ALA A 80 -1.21 16.08 -2.36
C ALA A 80 0.05 15.53 -3.06
N LEU A 81 1.22 16.16 -2.82
CA LEU A 81 2.51 15.69 -3.37
C LEU A 81 2.90 14.30 -2.86
N SER A 82 2.62 14.00 -1.59
CA SER A 82 2.82 12.67 -1.00
C SER A 82 1.97 11.60 -1.69
N SER A 83 0.69 11.89 -1.96
CA SER A 83 -0.22 10.96 -2.63
C SER A 83 0.26 10.62 -4.05
N VAL A 84 0.69 11.63 -4.82
CA VAL A 84 1.25 11.42 -6.17
C VAL A 84 2.54 10.59 -6.11
N SER A 85 3.38 10.83 -5.11
CA SER A 85 4.65 10.09 -4.93
C SER A 85 4.40 8.62 -4.56
N VAL A 86 3.43 8.35 -3.67
CA VAL A 86 3.07 6.98 -3.24
C VAL A 86 2.38 6.20 -4.36
N VAL A 87 1.50 6.83 -5.13
CA VAL A 87 0.85 6.21 -6.31
C VAL A 87 1.90 5.88 -7.37
N THR A 88 2.80 6.81 -7.68
CA THR A 88 3.92 6.59 -8.62
C THR A 88 4.83 5.45 -8.15
N ASN A 89 5.17 5.39 -6.86
CA ASN A 89 5.99 4.31 -6.29
C ASN A 89 5.27 2.95 -6.26
N SER A 90 3.94 2.95 -6.19
CA SER A 90 3.13 1.73 -6.30
C SER A 90 3.10 1.19 -7.72
N LEU A 91 3.05 2.08 -8.73
CA LEU A 91 3.13 1.73 -10.15
C LEU A 91 4.49 1.15 -10.55
N LEU A 92 5.59 1.53 -9.88
CA LEU A 92 6.90 0.90 -10.07
C LEU A 92 6.90 -0.58 -9.70
N LEU A 93 6.02 -1.04 -8.79
CA LEU A 93 5.86 -2.48 -8.51
C LEU A 93 5.30 -3.24 -9.72
N ARG A 94 4.50 -2.58 -10.56
CA ARG A 94 3.96 -3.16 -11.80
C ARG A 94 5.05 -3.35 -12.87
N SER A 95 6.17 -2.62 -12.77
CA SER A 95 7.36 -2.78 -13.63
C SER A 95 8.42 -3.72 -13.04
N ALA A 96 8.29 -4.12 -11.77
CA ALA A 96 9.13 -5.17 -11.22
C ALA A 96 8.74 -6.49 -11.91
N LYS A 97 9.54 -6.90 -12.90
CA LYS A 97 9.42 -8.18 -13.59
C LYS A 97 9.40 -9.31 -12.55
N ILE A 98 8.28 -10.03 -12.51
CA ILE A 98 8.15 -11.39 -11.99
C ILE A 98 7.83 -12.31 -13.17
#